data_AF-A0A2Z6Q6H1-F1
#
_entry.id   AF-A0A2Z6Q6H1-F1
#
_cell.length_a   1.000
_cell.length_b   1.000
_cell.length_c   1.000
_cell.angle_alpha   90.00
_cell.angle_beta   90.00
_cell.angle_gamma   90.00
#
_symmetry.space_group_name_H-M   'P 1'
#
loop_
_entity.id
_entity.type
_entity.pdbx_description
1 polymer ?
#
loop_
_entity_poly.entity_id
_entity_poly.type
_entity_poly.pdbx_seq_one_letter_code
_entity_poly.pdbx_strand_id
1 'polypeptide(L)' 'MLDPYILQSPTLLPTVPDDASNLAINNLVFMDDSTLISLTKARLEYMLSITEEFYTLNNTSANHQKYV' A
#
# COMPACT_ATOMS: atom_id res chain seq x y z
N MET A 1 7.97 24.77 2.16
CA MET A 1 8.54 23.42 2.35
C MET A 1 7.39 22.45 2.22
N LEU A 2 7.43 21.51 1.29
CA LEU A 2 6.37 20.51 1.11
C LEU A 2 6.46 19.51 2.28
N ASP A 3 5.35 19.20 2.93
CA ASP A 3 5.32 18.21 4.02
C ASP A 3 5.47 16.80 3.41
N PRO A 4 6.55 16.06 3.72
CA PRO A 4 6.79 14.73 3.16
C PRO A 4 5.79 13.68 3.67
N TYR A 5 4.95 14.01 4.66
CA TYR A 5 3.96 13.10 5.24
C TYR A 5 2.53 13.33 4.74
N ILE A 6 2.32 14.26 3.81
CA ILE A 6 1.02 14.43 3.15
C ILE A 6 0.89 13.36 2.06
N LEU A 7 -0.15 12.52 2.19
CA LEU A 7 -0.55 11.57 1.14
C LEU A 7 -0.93 12.36 -0.12
N GLN A 8 0.00 12.46 -1.06
CA GLN A 8 -0.30 12.97 -2.39
C GLN A 8 -0.80 11.81 -3.24
N SER A 9 -2.03 11.90 -3.74
CA SER A 9 -2.50 10.98 -4.77
C SER A 9 -1.51 11.04 -5.94
N PRO A 10 -1.06 9.90 -6.49
CA PRO A 10 -0.21 9.93 -7.67
C PRO A 10 -0.95 10.70 -8.75
N THR A 11 -0.40 11.82 -9.20
CA THR A 11 -0.90 12.56 -10.37
C THR A 11 -0.60 11.74 -11.62
N LEU A 12 -1.33 10.64 -11.79
CA LEU A 12 -1.55 10.04 -13.09
C LEU A 12 -2.41 11.05 -13.86
N LEU A 13 -1.94 11.43 -15.05
CA LEU A 13 -2.61 12.33 -16.00
C LEU A 13 -4.14 12.20 -15.89
N PRO A 14 -4.89 13.30 -15.68
CA PRO A 14 -6.34 13.24 -15.52
C PRO A 14 -6.94 12.88 -16.87
N THR A 15 -7.06 11.59 -17.14
CA THR A 15 -7.87 11.11 -18.24
C THR A 15 -9.15 10.62 -17.58
N VAL A 16 -10.21 11.39 -17.83
CA VAL A 16 -11.60 11.21 -17.38
C VAL A 16 -11.87 11.78 -15.97
N PRO A 17 -12.96 12.57 -15.79
CA PRO A 17 -13.44 12.96 -14.46
C PRO A 17 -14.09 11.74 -13.82
N ASP A 18 -13.27 10.78 -13.39
CA ASP A 18 -13.77 9.70 -12.55
C ASP A 18 -13.71 10.17 -11.09
N ASP A 19 -14.79 9.90 -10.41
CA ASP A 19 -15.18 10.40 -9.10
C ASP A 19 -13.97 10.37 -8.15
N ALA A 20 -13.54 11.51 -7.62
CA ALA A 20 -12.40 11.61 -6.69
C ALA A 20 -12.59 10.76 -5.41
N SER A 21 -13.78 10.20 -5.23
CA SER A 21 -14.19 9.19 -4.25
C SER A 21 -13.67 7.77 -4.53
N ASN A 22 -13.21 7.44 -5.75
CA ASN A 22 -12.73 6.11 -6.15
C ASN A 22 -11.21 5.97 -6.10
N LEU A 23 -10.53 6.63 -5.15
CA LEU A 23 -9.12 6.33 -4.91
C LEU A 23 -9.00 4.89 -4.38
N ALA A 24 -8.61 3.96 -5.25
CA ALA A 24 -8.39 2.56 -4.91
C ALA A 24 -7.09 2.41 -4.08
N ILE A 25 -7.17 2.72 -2.79
CA ILE A 25 -6.07 2.54 -1.83
C ILE A 25 -5.98 1.07 -1.46
N ASN A 26 -4.87 0.43 -1.83
CA ASN A 26 -4.58 -0.95 -1.45
C ASN A 26 -3.46 -1.06 -0.39
N ASN A 27 -2.72 0.01 -0.13
CA ASN A 27 -1.61 0.03 0.81
C ASN A 27 -1.46 1.42 1.45
N LEU A 28 -1.25 1.46 2.77
CA LEU A 28 -0.84 2.63 3.53
C LEU A 28 0.50 2.33 4.20
N VAL A 29 1.49 3.21 4.08
CA VAL A 29 2.80 3.06 4.73
C VAL A 29 3.05 4.25 5.65
N PHE A 30 3.48 3.96 6.87
CA PHE A 30 4.02 4.95 7.78
C PHE A 30 5.30 4.40 8.41
N MET A 31 6.44 4.99 8.04
CA MET A 31 7.76 4.48 8.44
C MET A 31 7.95 3.03 8.00
N ASP A 32 8.23 2.12 8.94
CA ASP A 32 8.40 0.68 8.75
C ASP A 32 7.09 -0.11 8.79
N ASP A 33 5.99 0.49 9.26
CA ASP A 33 4.69 -0.16 9.31
C ASP A 33 3.93 0.04 7.97
N SER A 34 3.52 -1.08 7.37
CA SER A 34 2.64 -1.11 6.20
C SER A 34 1.31 -1.78 6.54
N THR A 35 0.21 -1.19 6.06
CA THR A 35 -1.15 -1.71 6.20
C THR A 35 -1.69 -2.05 4.80
N LEU A 36 -2.01 -3.32 4.58
CA LEU A 36 -2.64 -3.81 3.35
C LEU A 36 -4.16 -3.73 3.47
N ILE A 37 -4.80 -3.11 2.49
CA ILE A 37 -6.25 -2.90 2.46
C ILE A 37 -6.82 -3.62 1.24
N SER A 38 -7.83 -4.46 1.47
CA SER A 38 -8.46 -5.23 0.41
C SER A 38 -9.89 -5.61 0.76
N LEU A 39 -10.75 -5.72 -0.25
CA LEU A 39 -12.15 -6.14 -0.08
C LEU A 39 -12.29 -7.66 0.11
N THR A 40 -11.28 -8.45 -0.25
CA THR A 40 -11.33 -9.91 -0.16
C THR A 40 -10.07 -10.48 0.48
N LYS A 41 -10.25 -11.58 1.23
CA LYS A 41 -9.14 -12.31 1.85
C LYS A 41 -8.14 -12.82 0.83
N ALA A 42 -8.61 -13.43 -0.26
CA ALA A 42 -7.74 -13.97 -1.31
C ALA A 42 -6.85 -12.88 -1.94
N ARG A 43 -7.37 -11.66 -2.11
CA ARG A 43 -6.59 -10.53 -2.59
C ARG A 43 -5.59 -10.04 -1.54
N LEU A 44 -5.95 -10.08 -0.26
CA LEU A 44 -5.03 -9.73 0.83
C LEU A 44 -3.88 -10.74 0.94
N GLU A 45 -4.13 -12.04 0.80
CA GLU A 45 -3.09 -13.10 0.75
C GLU A 45 -2.14 -12.90 -0.45
N TYR A 46 -2.71 -12.59 -1.62
CA TYR A 46 -1.92 -12.26 -2.80
C TYR A 46 -1.04 -11.01 -2.59
N MET A 47 -1.61 -9.94 -2.04
CA MET A 47 -0.87 -8.72 -1.74
C MET A 47 0.23 -8.97 -0.69
N LEU A 48 -0.05 -9.79 0.31
CA LEU A 48 0.92 -10.19 1.32
C LEU A 48 2.12 -10.90 0.67
N SER A 49 1.88 -11.87 -0.22
CA SER A 49 2.96 -12.57 -0.93
C SER A 49 3.87 -11.63 -1.72
N ILE A 50 3.30 -10.61 -2.38
CA ILE A 50 4.07 -9.60 -3.10
C ILE A 50 4.90 -8.76 -2.13
N THR A 51 4.32 -8.33 -1.00
CA THR A 51 5.07 -7.53 -0.02
C THR A 51 6.18 -8.30 0.65
N GLU A 52 6.01 -9.59 0.91
CA GLU A 52 7.07 -10.44 1.48
C GLU A 52 8.25 -10.60 0.53
N GLU A 53 7.98 -10.80 -0.77
CA GLU A 53 9.03 -10.82 -1.79
C GLU A 53 9.75 -9.48 -1.86
N PHE A 54 9.02 -8.37 -1.89
CA PHE A 54 9.59 -7.03 -1.92
C PHE A 54 10.52 -6.78 -0.72
N TYR A 55 10.08 -7.11 0.50
CA TYR A 55 10.92 -6.93 1.69
C TYR A 55 12.16 -7.82 1.65
N THR A 56 12.01 -9.07 1.20
CA THR A 56 13.14 -10.00 1.04
C THR A 56 14.18 -9.46 0.07
N LEU A 57 13.75 -8.92 -1.09
CA LEU A 57 14.64 -8.31 -2.08
C LEU A 57 15.39 -7.09 -1.52
N ASN A 58 14.81 -6.39 -0.55
CA ASN A 58 15.40 -5.23 0.12
C ASN A 58 16.15 -5.59 1.41
N ASN A 59 16.47 -6.85 1.65
CA ASN A 59 17.13 -7.33 2.88
C ASN A 59 16.40 -6.89 4.16
N THR A 60 15.08 -6.77 4.09
CA THR A 60 14.21 -6.40 5.21
C THR A 60 13.38 -7.61 5.60
N SER A 61 13.36 -7.94 6.89
CA SER A 61 12.51 -9.01 7.43
C SER A 61 11.22 -8.44 8.00
N ALA A 62 10.07 -8.89 7.51
CA ALA A 62 8.79 -8.57 8.13
C ALA A 62 8.62 -9.31 9.47
N ASN A 63 7.87 -8.72 10.41
CA ASN A 63 7.53 -9.36 11.68
C ASN A 63 6.22 -10.17 11.54
N HIS A 64 6.34 -11.47 11.27
CA HIS A 64 5.20 -12.39 11.13
C HIS A 64 4.33 -12.51 12.39
N GLN A 65 4.81 -12.12 13.58
CA GLN A 65 4.00 -12.13 14.80
C GLN A 65 2.91 -11.05 14.80
N LYS A 66 3.04 -10.04 13.93
CA LYS A 66 2.03 -8.98 13.75
C LYS A 66 0.93 -9.38 12.77
N TYR A 67 1.03 -10.51 12.08
CA TYR A 67 -0.01 -10.97 11.16
C TYR A 67 -1.15 -11.59 11.98
N VAL A 68 -2.24 -10.84 12.14
CA VAL A 68 -3.45 -11.25 12.88
C VAL A 68 -4.41 -12.00 11.96
#